data_AF-A0A0B8NQA5-F1
#
_entry.id   AF-A0A0B8NQA5-F1
#
_cell.length_a   1.000
_cell.length_b   1.000
_cell.length_c   1.000
_cell.angle_alpha   90.00
_cell.angle_beta   90.00
_cell.angle_gamma   90.00
#
_symmetry.space_group_name_H-M   'P 1'
#
loop_
_entity.id
_entity.type
_entity.pdbx_description
1 polymer ?
#
loop_
_entity_poly.entity_id
_entity_poly.type
_entity_poly.pdbx_seq_one_letter_code
_entity_poly.pdbx_strand_id
1 'polypeptide(L)'
;MGWYSIFAFWMSDVHSVGGYVFAASLFALGLNGIQVFISLLAGISIVLLFANLMGKPGQKAGVPFPVVARMSFGVFGANIPAVVRGLIAVVWYGIQTYLASSSFIILLLYFFPSMEHLANYEFIGLSYLGWIGFTSMWLLQAIVFMFGMDMIRKVIDWSGPAIYLAMFACVPI
;
A
#
# COMPACT_ATOMS: atom_id res chain seq x y z
N MET A 1 0.71 15.98 16.54
CA MET A 1 0.74 15.94 15.06
C MET A 1 -0.10 17.11 14.56
N GLY A 2 0.45 17.97 13.70
CA GLY A 2 -0.35 19.02 13.06
C GLY A 2 -1.29 18.45 11.99
N TRP A 3 -2.34 19.19 11.63
CA TRP A 3 -3.34 18.78 10.62
C TRP A 3 -2.72 18.35 9.29
N TYR A 4 -1.67 19.05 8.85
CA TYR A 4 -0.94 18.72 7.63
C TYR A 4 -0.29 17.32 7.67
N SER A 5 0.27 16.91 8.81
CA SER A 5 0.87 15.59 8.96
C SER A 5 -0.17 14.47 8.92
N ILE A 6 -1.38 14.73 9.42
CA ILE A 6 -2.50 13.78 9.36
C ILE A 6 -3.02 13.68 7.92
N PHE A 7 -3.19 14.81 7.24
CA PHE A 7 -3.60 14.83 5.84
C PHE A 7 -2.58 14.12 4.94
N ALA A 8 -1.29 14.42 5.08
CA ALA A 8 -0.22 13.77 4.33
C ALA A 8 -0.18 12.25 4.56
N PHE A 9 -0.41 11.80 5.81
CA PHE A 9 -0.49 10.39 6.14
C PHE A 9 -1.64 9.68 5.40
N TRP A 10 -2.86 10.25 5.44
CA TRP A 10 -4.00 9.68 4.73
C TRP A 10 -3.85 9.75 3.21
N MET A 11 -3.25 10.82 2.69
CA MET A 11 -2.94 10.94 1.26
C MET A 11 -2.00 9.84 0.79
N SER A 12 -0.98 9.51 1.59
CA SER A 12 -0.07 8.40 1.29
C SER A 12 -0.79 7.03 1.29
N ASP A 13 -1.82 6.85 2.10
CA ASP A 13 -2.61 5.61 2.15
C ASP A 13 -3.51 5.45 0.91
N VAL A 14 -4.15 6.54 0.48
CA VAL A 14 -5.02 6.57 -0.70
C VAL A 14 -4.23 6.38 -2.00
N HIS A 15 -3.03 6.95 -2.10
CA HIS A 15 -2.14 6.76 -3.26
C HIS A 15 -1.40 5.42 -3.18
N SER A 16 -2.16 4.33 -3.00
CA SER A 16 -1.64 2.97 -3.02
C SER A 16 -2.08 2.24 -4.28
N VAL A 17 -1.18 1.42 -4.85
CA VAL A 17 -1.46 0.62 -6.05
C VAL A 17 -2.66 -0.30 -5.83
N GLY A 18 -2.77 -0.87 -4.62
CA GLY A 18 -3.93 -1.66 -4.22
C GLY A 18 -5.26 -0.91 -4.31
N GLY A 19 -5.31 0.38 -3.92
CA GLY A 19 -6.51 1.20 -4.05
C GLY A 19 -6.93 1.42 -5.50
N TYR A 20 -5.96 1.68 -6.39
CA TYR A 20 -6.22 1.83 -7.82
C TYR A 20 -6.68 0.52 -8.48
N VAL A 21 -6.04 -0.61 -8.15
CA VAL A 21 -6.44 -1.94 -8.65
C VAL A 21 -7.85 -2.30 -8.16
N PHE A 22 -8.18 -2.00 -6.90
CA PHE A 22 -9.52 -2.21 -6.36
C PHE A 22 -10.57 -1.38 -7.12
N ALA A 23 -10.33 -0.08 -7.31
CA ALA A 23 -11.23 0.77 -8.09
C ALA A 23 -11.39 0.26 -9.53
N ALA A 24 -10.30 -0.12 -10.20
CA ALA A 24 -10.33 -0.71 -11.54
C ALA A 24 -11.16 -2.00 -11.60
N SER A 25 -11.07 -2.85 -10.57
CA SER A 25 -11.86 -4.09 -10.50
C SER A 25 -13.38 -3.83 -10.43
N LEU A 26 -13.81 -2.76 -9.77
CA LEU A 26 -15.22 -2.36 -9.73
C LEU A 26 -15.72 -1.91 -11.11
N PHE A 27 -14.89 -1.20 -11.87
CA PHE A 27 -15.21 -0.85 -13.26
C PHE A 27 -15.24 -2.08 -14.17
N ALA A 28 -14.33 -3.04 -13.96
CA ALA A 28 -14.30 -4.28 -14.73
C ALA A 28 -15.56 -5.15 -14.50
N LEU A 29 -16.22 -5.02 -13.35
CA LEU A 29 -17.52 -5.63 -13.06
C LEU A 29 -18.70 -4.97 -13.81
N GLY A 30 -18.46 -3.91 -14.59
CA GLY A 30 -19.47 -3.21 -15.39
C GLY A 30 -20.23 -2.12 -14.63
N LEU A 31 -19.74 -1.70 -13.45
CA LEU A 31 -20.37 -0.63 -12.66
C LEU A 31 -20.16 0.74 -13.33
N ASN A 32 -21.21 1.57 -13.31
CA ASN A 32 -21.13 2.95 -13.78
C ASN A 32 -20.25 3.78 -12.83
N GLY A 33 -19.47 4.74 -13.35
CA GLY A 33 -18.58 5.58 -12.54
C GLY A 33 -19.25 6.31 -11.38
N ILE A 34 -20.53 6.70 -11.51
CA ILE A 34 -21.27 7.28 -10.39
C ILE A 34 -21.52 6.25 -9.28
N GLN A 35 -21.85 5.01 -9.64
CA GLN A 35 -22.07 3.93 -8.67
C GLN A 35 -20.78 3.57 -7.94
N VAL A 36 -19.65 3.49 -8.66
CA VAL A 36 -18.33 3.26 -8.06
C VAL A 36 -17.96 4.40 -7.11
N PHE A 37 -18.16 5.64 -7.52
CA PHE A 37 -17.88 6.82 -6.69
C PHE A 37 -18.70 6.83 -5.39
N ILE A 38 -20.02 6.61 -5.47
CA ILE A 38 -20.88 6.58 -4.28
C ILE A 38 -20.50 5.40 -3.37
N SER A 39 -20.20 4.23 -3.92
CA SER A 39 -19.80 3.06 -3.15
C SER A 39 -18.47 3.27 -2.41
N LEU A 40 -17.48 3.85 -3.09
CA LEU A 40 -16.20 4.22 -2.48
C LEU A 40 -16.37 5.29 -1.40
N LEU A 41 -17.20 6.31 -1.66
CA LEU A 41 -17.50 7.37 -0.69
C LEU A 41 -18.18 6.82 0.57
N ALA A 42 -19.15 5.92 0.40
CA ALA A 42 -19.80 5.26 1.52
C ALA A 42 -18.80 4.40 2.32
N GLY A 43 -17.99 3.60 1.63
CA GLY A 43 -16.96 2.76 2.24
C GLY A 43 -15.95 3.57 3.06
N ILE A 44 -15.36 4.62 2.47
CA ILE A 44 -14.36 5.44 3.18
C ILE A 44 -14.98 6.21 4.35
N SER A 45 -16.26 6.61 4.26
CA SER A 45 -16.96 7.30 5.35
C SER A 45 -17.15 6.37 6.56
N ILE A 46 -17.51 5.11 6.31
CA ILE A 46 -17.64 4.09 7.35
C ILE A 46 -16.27 3.80 7.98
N VAL A 47 -15.23 3.63 7.17
CA VAL A 47 -13.85 3.42 7.64
C VAL A 47 -13.40 4.60 8.50
N LEU A 48 -13.67 5.83 8.07
CA LEU A 48 -13.33 7.05 8.81
C LEU A 48 -14.02 7.08 10.19
N LEU A 49 -15.29 6.69 10.27
CA LEU A 49 -16.01 6.59 11.54
C LEU A 49 -15.32 5.61 12.50
N PHE A 50 -15.07 4.38 12.04
CA PHE A 50 -14.43 3.35 12.87
C PHE A 50 -12.99 3.70 13.25
N ALA A 51 -12.21 4.26 12.32
CA ALA A 51 -10.85 4.72 12.59
C ALA A 51 -10.83 5.81 13.68
N ASN A 52 -11.77 6.76 13.65
CA ASN A 52 -11.90 7.77 14.69
C ASN A 52 -12.31 7.17 16.04
N LEU A 53 -13.23 6.20 16.05
CA LEU A 53 -13.64 5.51 17.28
C LEU A 53 -12.48 4.72 17.91
N MET A 54 -11.72 3.98 17.10
CA MET A 54 -10.56 3.21 17.55
C MET A 54 -9.36 4.10 17.93
N GLY A 55 -9.23 5.26 17.28
CA GLY A 55 -8.16 6.23 17.53
C GLY A 55 -8.33 7.01 18.83
N LYS A 56 -9.57 7.29 19.26
CA LYS A 56 -9.86 8.08 20.48
C LYS A 56 -9.19 7.55 21.76
N PRO A 57 -9.26 6.25 22.11
CA PRO A 57 -8.60 5.72 23.30
C PRO A 57 -7.06 5.79 23.20
N GLY A 58 -6.50 5.46 22.03
CA GLY A 58 -5.05 5.52 21.80
C GLY A 58 -4.49 6.94 21.84
N GLN A 59 -5.24 7.91 21.32
CA GLN A 59 -4.85 9.32 21.34
C GLN A 59 -4.92 9.92 22.75
N LYS A 60 -5.95 9.59 23.54
CA LYS A 60 -6.11 10.09 24.91
C LYS A 60 -5.06 9.51 25.87
N ALA A 61 -4.77 8.22 25.75
CA ALA A 61 -3.82 7.53 26.62
C ALA A 61 -2.36 7.65 26.14
N GLY A 62 -2.12 8.05 24.89
CA GLY A 62 -0.78 8.11 24.30
C GLY A 62 -0.10 6.74 24.19
N VAL A 63 -0.87 5.65 24.28
CA VAL A 63 -0.33 4.28 24.30
C VAL A 63 -0.58 3.56 22.97
N PRO A 64 0.33 2.66 22.55
CA PRO A 64 0.16 1.86 21.34
C PRO A 64 -1.12 1.00 21.37
N PHE A 65 -1.66 0.68 20.18
CA PHE A 65 -2.85 -0.16 20.04
C PHE A 65 -2.81 -1.49 20.83
N PRO A 66 -1.69 -2.24 20.86
CA PRO A 66 -1.59 -3.45 21.69
C PRO A 66 -1.78 -3.19 23.19
N VAL A 67 -1.43 -2.01 23.68
CA VAL A 67 -1.63 -1.61 25.09
C VAL A 67 -3.08 -1.26 25.35
N VAL A 68 -3.75 -0.57 24.43
CA VAL A 68 -5.20 -0.32 24.50
C VAL A 68 -5.97 -1.65 24.50
N ALA A 69 -5.55 -2.61 23.68
CA ALA A 69 -6.17 -3.93 23.58
C ALA A 69 -6.07 -4.74 24.89
N ARG A 70 -5.09 -4.44 25.77
CA ARG A 70 -5.00 -5.08 27.10
C ARG A 70 -6.20 -4.77 27.99
N MET A 71 -6.86 -3.64 27.80
CA MET A 71 -8.06 -3.30 28.59
C MET A 71 -9.24 -4.22 28.29
N SER A 72 -9.32 -4.77 27.07
CA SER A 72 -10.43 -5.64 26.64
C SER A 72 -10.07 -7.13 26.67
N PHE A 73 -8.83 -7.50 26.34
CA PHE A 73 -8.38 -8.89 26.21
C PHE A 73 -7.45 -9.36 27.34
N GLY A 74 -7.11 -8.48 28.29
CA GLY A 74 -6.12 -8.77 29.33
C GLY A 74 -4.67 -8.76 28.81
N VAL A 75 -3.71 -8.95 29.72
CA VAL A 75 -2.26 -8.83 29.41
C VAL A 75 -1.80 -9.90 28.42
N PHE A 76 -2.24 -11.15 28.60
CA PHE A 76 -1.87 -12.26 27.72
C PHE A 76 -2.75 -12.32 26.46
N GLY A 77 -4.04 -11.97 26.56
CA GLY A 77 -4.95 -12.00 25.41
C GLY A 77 -4.68 -10.89 24.39
N ALA A 78 -4.06 -9.77 24.79
CA ALA A 78 -3.65 -8.70 23.87
C ALA A 78 -2.58 -9.13 22.85
N ASN A 79 -1.88 -10.25 23.07
CA ASN A 79 -0.92 -10.78 22.10
C ASN A 79 -1.61 -11.30 20.83
N ILE A 80 -2.81 -11.86 20.93
CA ILE A 80 -3.57 -12.37 19.77
C ILE A 80 -3.85 -11.25 18.74
N PRO A 81 -4.51 -10.11 19.10
CA PRO A 81 -4.76 -9.05 18.13
C PRO A 81 -3.46 -8.39 17.64
N ALA A 82 -2.40 -8.36 18.46
CA ALA A 82 -1.09 -7.87 18.03
C ALA A 82 -0.47 -8.76 16.93
N VAL A 83 -0.50 -10.09 17.12
CA VAL A 83 0.02 -11.06 16.14
C VAL A 83 -0.81 -11.05 14.87
N VAL A 84 -2.15 -11.07 14.98
CA VAL A 84 -3.04 -11.01 13.81
C VAL A 84 -2.78 -9.74 12.99
N ARG A 85 -2.63 -8.59 13.65
CA ARG A 85 -2.27 -7.34 12.97
C ARG A 85 -0.90 -7.42 12.28
N GLY A 86 0.08 -8.03 12.93
CA GLY A 86 1.40 -8.26 12.34
C GLY A 86 1.34 -9.15 11.10
N LEU A 87 0.60 -10.25 11.16
CA LEU A 87 0.41 -11.16 10.02
C LEU A 87 -0.24 -10.46 8.84
N ILE A 88 -1.32 -9.71 9.08
CA ILE A 88 -2.00 -8.94 8.02
C ILE A 88 -1.04 -7.91 7.42
N ALA A 89 -0.23 -7.23 8.23
CA ALA A 89 0.77 -6.27 7.75
C ALA A 89 1.83 -6.94 6.85
N VAL A 90 2.30 -8.14 7.20
CA VAL A 90 3.25 -8.91 6.39
C VAL A 90 2.63 -9.35 5.06
N VAL A 91 1.39 -9.84 5.08
CA VAL A 91 0.65 -10.21 3.86
C VAL A 91 0.48 -9.00 2.95
N TRP A 92 0.07 -7.86 3.52
CA TRP A 92 -0.14 -6.64 2.76
C TRP A 92 1.15 -6.08 2.16
N TYR A 93 2.25 -6.14 2.92
CA TYR A 93 3.58 -5.82 2.40
C TYR A 93 3.92 -6.68 1.19
N GLY A 94 3.71 -8.00 1.26
CA GLY A 94 3.94 -8.91 0.14
C GLY A 94 3.12 -8.57 -1.11
N ILE A 95 1.83 -8.26 -0.94
CA ILE A 95 0.95 -7.85 -2.05
C ILE A 95 1.46 -6.55 -2.70
N GLN A 96 1.87 -5.57 -1.91
CA GLN A 96 2.38 -4.30 -2.44
C GLN A 96 3.72 -4.47 -3.16
N THR A 97 4.62 -5.31 -2.64
CA THR A 97 5.88 -5.65 -3.32
C THR A 97 5.63 -6.39 -4.64
N TYR A 98 4.63 -7.29 -4.68
CA TYR A 98 4.23 -7.97 -5.91
C TYR A 98 3.69 -6.98 -6.96
N LEU A 99 2.75 -6.11 -6.59
CA LEU A 99 2.20 -5.11 -7.50
C LEU A 99 3.28 -4.14 -8.00
N ALA A 100 4.21 -3.72 -7.14
CA ALA A 100 5.35 -2.88 -7.52
C ALA A 100 6.29 -3.61 -8.50
N SER A 101 6.56 -4.89 -8.27
CA SER A 101 7.35 -5.73 -9.17
C SER A 101 6.71 -5.85 -10.55
N SER A 102 5.40 -6.07 -10.64
CA SER A 102 4.69 -6.14 -11.91
C SER A 102 4.84 -4.85 -12.73
N SER A 103 4.68 -3.69 -12.08
CA SER A 103 4.91 -2.39 -12.74
C SER A 103 6.37 -2.21 -13.19
N PHE A 104 7.33 -2.68 -12.40
CA PHE A 104 8.76 -2.63 -12.75
C PHE A 104 9.09 -3.49 -13.98
N ILE A 105 8.53 -4.68 -14.08
CA ILE A 105 8.75 -5.58 -15.21
C ILE A 105 8.19 -4.95 -16.50
N ILE A 106 7.02 -4.31 -16.45
CA ILE A 106 6.45 -3.59 -17.60
C ILE A 106 7.40 -2.48 -18.07
N LEU A 107 7.96 -1.69 -17.14
CA LEU A 107 8.95 -0.66 -17.48
C LEU A 107 10.23 -1.27 -18.07
N LEU A 108 10.70 -2.39 -17.53
CA LEU A 108 11.90 -3.05 -18.01
C LEU A 108 11.71 -3.62 -19.42
N LEU A 109 10.54 -4.19 -19.73
CA LEU A 109 10.18 -4.65 -21.07
C LEU A 109 10.03 -3.49 -22.06
N TYR A 110 9.59 -2.31 -21.62
CA TYR A 110 9.54 -1.12 -22.46
C TYR A 110 10.94 -0.66 -22.92
N PHE A 111 11.94 -0.68 -22.04
CA PHE A 111 13.32 -0.29 -22.39
C PHE A 111 14.13 -1.42 -23.05
N PHE A 112 13.87 -2.67 -22.67
CA PHE A 112 14.59 -3.85 -23.17
C PHE A 112 13.60 -4.92 -23.67
N PRO A 113 13.02 -4.75 -24.87
CA PRO A 113 12.06 -5.69 -25.43
C PRO A 113 12.65 -7.09 -25.71
N SER A 114 13.97 -7.23 -25.75
CA SER A 114 14.67 -8.50 -25.93
C SER A 114 14.55 -9.49 -24.77
N MET A 115 14.00 -9.08 -23.62
CA MET A 115 13.80 -9.96 -22.45
C MET A 115 12.43 -10.65 -22.41
N GLU A 116 11.56 -10.46 -23.41
CA GLU A 116 10.26 -11.14 -23.49
C GLU A 116 10.36 -12.68 -23.44
N HIS A 117 11.46 -13.27 -23.91
CA HIS A 117 11.63 -14.72 -23.90
C HIS A 117 11.62 -15.31 -22.47
N LEU A 118 12.09 -14.54 -21.48
CA LEU A 118 12.10 -14.93 -20.07
C LEU A 118 10.71 -14.83 -19.41
N ALA A 119 9.74 -14.18 -20.07
CA ALA A 119 8.34 -14.10 -19.62
C ALA A 119 7.57 -15.42 -19.82
N ASN A 120 8.03 -16.30 -20.71
CA ASN A 120 7.28 -17.49 -21.13
C ASN A 120 7.46 -18.73 -20.23
N TYR A 121 8.48 -18.75 -19.37
CA TYR A 121 8.72 -19.86 -18.45
C TYR A 121 8.14 -19.53 -17.07
N GLU A 122 6.99 -20.15 -16.77
CA GLU A 122 6.31 -20.03 -15.48
C GLU A 122 6.92 -20.99 -14.45
N PHE A 123 7.28 -20.45 -13.29
CA PHE A 123 7.71 -21.24 -12.13
C PHE A 123 6.84 -20.85 -10.92
N ILE A 124 5.99 -21.79 -10.46
CA ILE A 124 5.09 -21.61 -9.30
C ILE A 124 4.18 -20.37 -9.48
N GLY A 125 3.47 -20.30 -10.61
CA GLY A 125 2.46 -19.25 -10.88
C GLY A 125 3.02 -17.85 -11.17
N LEU A 126 4.34 -17.67 -11.20
CA LEU A 126 5.03 -16.43 -11.57
C LEU A 126 6.13 -16.74 -12.61
N SER A 127 6.26 -15.91 -13.64
CA SER A 127 7.35 -16.02 -14.62
C SER A 127 8.73 -15.86 -13.93
N TYR A 128 9.79 -16.45 -14.50
CA TYR A 128 11.18 -16.22 -14.09
C TYR A 128 11.53 -14.72 -14.00
N LEU A 129 11.03 -13.91 -14.94
CA LEU A 129 11.16 -12.45 -14.92
C LEU A 129 10.36 -11.82 -13.76
N GLY A 130 9.22 -12.42 -13.44
CA GLY A 130 8.39 -12.15 -12.26
C GLY A 130 9.16 -12.28 -10.94
N TRP A 131 9.87 -13.40 -10.77
CA TRP A 131 10.70 -13.65 -9.59
C TRP A 131 11.88 -12.68 -9.49
N ILE A 132 12.55 -12.38 -10.60
CA ILE A 132 13.65 -11.41 -10.63
C ILE A 132 13.14 -10.01 -10.23
N GLY A 133 12.01 -9.57 -10.80
CA GLY A 133 11.38 -8.31 -10.43
C GLY A 133 11.00 -8.26 -8.95
N PHE A 134 10.44 -9.36 -8.43
CA PHE A 134 9.98 -9.43 -7.04
C PHE A 134 11.15 -9.39 -6.07
N THR A 135 12.19 -10.20 -6.29
CA THR A 135 13.40 -10.21 -5.47
C THR A 135 14.16 -8.89 -5.56
N SER A 136 14.24 -8.27 -6.74
CA SER A 136 14.85 -6.96 -6.92
C SER A 136 14.11 -5.86 -6.13
N MET A 137 12.79 -5.81 -6.25
CA MET A 137 11.97 -4.85 -5.50
C MET A 137 12.03 -5.09 -4.00
N TRP A 138 11.99 -6.35 -3.58
CA TRP A 138 12.13 -6.74 -2.17
C TRP A 138 13.49 -6.33 -1.60
N LEU A 139 14.59 -6.55 -2.34
CA LEU A 139 15.93 -6.14 -1.93
C LEU A 139 16.07 -4.63 -1.87
N LEU A 140 15.56 -3.90 -2.87
CA LEU A 140 15.61 -2.44 -2.89
C LEU A 140 14.84 -1.87 -1.68
N GLN A 141 13.66 -2.40 -1.39
CA GLN A 141 12.90 -2.03 -0.20
C GLN A 141 13.68 -2.34 1.09
N ALA A 142 14.27 -3.54 1.20
CA ALA A 142 15.09 -3.92 2.34
C ALA A 142 16.30 -3.00 2.54
N ILE A 143 16.97 -2.61 1.46
CA ILE A 143 18.08 -1.65 1.47
C ILE A 143 17.60 -0.29 1.99
N VAL A 144 16.49 0.23 1.47
CA VAL A 144 15.91 1.50 1.95
C VAL A 144 15.55 1.42 3.44
N PHE A 145 15.04 0.28 3.92
CA PHE A 145 14.79 0.07 5.35
C PHE A 145 16.07 0.06 6.20
N MET A 146 17.18 -0.49 5.68
CA MET A 146 18.46 -0.52 6.40
C MET A 146 19.09 0.88 6.58
N PHE A 147 18.75 1.83 5.71
CA PHE A 147 19.27 3.20 5.79
C PHE A 147 18.50 4.12 6.77
N GLY A 148 17.49 3.61 7.46
CA GLY A 148 16.80 4.31 8.55
C GLY A 148 15.68 5.27 8.10
N MET A 149 14.96 5.82 9.09
CA MET A 149 13.73 6.62 8.86
C MET A 149 13.95 7.92 8.09
N ASP A 150 15.15 8.50 8.13
CA ASP A 150 15.46 9.76 7.43
C ASP A 150 15.59 9.57 5.91
N MET A 151 16.11 8.42 5.46
CA MET A 151 16.14 8.04 4.04
C MET A 151 14.71 7.80 3.53
N ILE A 152 13.88 7.10 4.31
CA ILE A 152 12.47 6.84 3.97
C ILE A 152 11.71 8.16 3.78
N ARG A 153 11.90 9.14 4.68
CA ARG A 153 11.28 10.47 4.54
C ARG A 153 11.70 11.16 3.26
N LYS A 154 13.00 11.18 2.93
CA LYS A 154 13.50 11.78 1.68
C LYS A 154 12.97 11.09 0.42
N VAL A 155 12.84 9.76 0.43
CA VAL A 155 12.27 9.01 -0.70
C VAL A 155 10.79 9.38 -0.87
N ILE A 156 10.01 9.40 0.22
CA ILE A 156 8.59 9.77 0.18
C ILE A 156 8.41 11.23 -0.28
N ASP A 157 9.22 12.15 0.22
CA ASP A 157 9.17 13.56 -0.15
C ASP A 157 9.52 13.79 -1.64
N TRP A 158 10.37 12.93 -2.23
CA TRP A 158 10.67 12.97 -3.67
C TRP A 158 9.62 12.24 -4.52
N SER A 159 9.05 11.15 -4.02
CA SER A 159 8.00 10.38 -4.71
C SER A 159 6.70 11.16 -4.85
N GLY A 160 6.32 11.98 -3.86
CA GLY A 160 5.10 12.80 -3.92
C GLY A 160 5.01 13.68 -5.17
N PRO A 161 5.98 14.59 -5.41
CA PRO A 161 6.03 15.42 -6.62
C PRO A 161 6.08 14.60 -7.92
N ALA A 162 6.82 13.49 -7.93
CA ALA A 162 6.95 12.63 -9.11
C ALA A 162 5.60 11.97 -9.50
N ILE A 163 4.80 11.53 -8.52
CA ILE A 163 3.48 10.95 -8.76
C ILE A 163 2.52 12.02 -9.31
N TYR A 164 2.49 13.23 -8.74
CA TYR A 164 1.65 14.30 -9.27
C TYR A 164 2.04 14.71 -10.69
N LEU A 165 3.34 14.83 -10.98
CA LEU A 165 3.83 15.09 -12.33
C LEU A 165 3.42 14.00 -13.32
N ALA A 166 3.54 12.73 -12.94
CA ALA A 166 3.11 11.61 -13.77
C ALA A 166 1.59 11.62 -14.01
N MET A 167 0.80 11.94 -12.99
CA MET A 167 -0.67 12.04 -13.10
C MET A 167 -1.07 13.17 -14.07
N PHE A 168 -0.44 14.34 -14.00
CA PHE A 168 -0.71 15.44 -14.95
C PHE A 168 -0.22 15.14 -16.36
N ALA A 169 0.92 14.45 -16.52
CA ALA A 169 1.44 14.09 -17.84
C ALA A 169 0.61 13.00 -18.54
N CYS A 170 -0.07 12.13 -17.77
CA CYS A 170 -0.85 11.02 -18.32
C CYS A 170 -2.32 11.37 -18.58
N VAL A 171 -2.84 12.50 -18.08
CA VAL A 171 -4.16 13.02 -18.47
C VAL A 171 -3.99 13.75 -19.81
N PRO A 172 -4.50 13.21 -20.94
CA PRO A 172 -4.49 13.95 -22.18
C PRO A 172 -5.45 15.13 -22.02
N ILE A 173 -4.91 16.33 -22.20
CA ILE A 173 -5.69 17.55 -22.44
C ILE A 173 -6.37 17.40 -23.80
#